data_AF-A0A838U6A5-F1
#
_entry.id   AF-A0A838U6A5-F1
#
_cell.length_a   1.000
_cell.length_b   1.000
_cell.length_c   1.000
_cell.angle_alpha   90.00
_cell.angle_beta   90.00
_cell.angle_gamma   90.00
#
_symmetry.space_group_name_H-M   'P 1'
#
loop_
_entity.id
_entity.type
_entity.pdbx_description
1 polymer ?
#
loop_
_entity_poly.entity_id
_entity_poly.type
_entity_poly.pdbx_seq_one_letter_code
_entity_poly.pdbx_strand_id
1 'polypeptide(L)'
;MSFIIRELKEEDFLNGFFETLSNLTEVGKIKSNIDLAKGILSMINNNKNYRIVIAKDRKNHQVIGTATLLIEQKFTHNGGK
;
A
#
# COMPACT_ATOMS: atom_id res chain seq x y z
N MET A 1 19.37 -2.90 11.91
CA MET A 1 18.50 -2.41 10.82
C MET A 1 17.31 -1.72 11.46
N SER A 2 17.03 -0.46 11.10
CA SER A 2 15.98 0.34 11.76
C SER A 2 14.98 0.82 10.72
N PHE A 3 13.70 0.56 10.96
CA PHE A 3 12.61 0.91 10.06
C PHE A 3 11.45 1.53 10.83
N ILE A 4 10.53 2.15 10.09
CA ILE A 4 9.23 2.58 10.61
C ILE A 4 8.12 1.84 9.88
N ILE A 5 7.07 1.49 10.61
CA ILE A 5 5.83 0.99 10.03
C ILE A 5 4.84 2.15 9.98
N ARG A 6 4.28 2.41 8.80
CA ARG A 6 3.22 3.41 8.61
C ARG A 6 2.37 3.06 7.39
N GLU A 7 1.24 3.74 7.25
CA GLU A 7 0.42 3.65 6.04
C GLU A 7 1.18 4.18 4.82
N LEU A 8 0.89 3.61 3.65
CA LEU A 8 1.42 4.02 2.35
C LEU A 8 1.05 5.47 2.02
N LYS A 9 1.99 6.22 1.44
CA LYS A 9 1.79 7.59 0.97
C LYS A 9 2.21 7.72 -0.50
N GLU A 10 1.72 8.75 -1.17
CA GLU A 10 2.05 8.99 -2.59
C GLU A 10 3.56 9.11 -2.85
N GLU A 11 4.30 9.71 -1.91
CA GLU A 11 5.77 9.84 -1.99
C GLU A 11 6.48 8.48 -2.11
N ASP A 12 5.88 7.40 -1.61
CA ASP A 12 6.52 6.09 -1.55
C ASP A 12 6.57 5.41 -2.92
N PHE A 13 5.72 5.81 -3.86
CA PHE A 13 5.75 5.35 -5.25
C PHE A 13 7.10 5.60 -5.92
N LEU A 14 7.77 6.68 -5.54
CA LEU A 14 9.09 7.06 -6.04
C LEU A 14 10.23 6.59 -5.12
N ASN A 15 9.90 5.94 -4.00
CA ASN A 15 10.85 5.53 -2.98
C ASN A 15 10.78 4.02 -2.69
N GLY A 16 10.80 3.18 -3.73
CA GLY A 16 10.97 1.74 -3.56
C GLY A 16 9.69 0.92 -3.40
N PHE A 17 8.50 1.53 -3.45
CA PHE A 17 7.24 0.79 -3.26
C PHE A 17 6.99 -0.23 -4.38
N PHE A 18 7.11 0.20 -5.64
CA PHE A 18 6.90 -0.69 -6.77
C PHE A 18 8.01 -1.74 -6.88
N GLU A 19 9.25 -1.36 -6.60
CA GLU A 19 10.39 -2.27 -6.53
C GLU A 19 10.15 -3.35 -5.46
N THR A 20 9.63 -2.96 -4.30
CA THR A 20 9.27 -3.90 -3.23
C THR A 20 8.19 -4.87 -3.69
N LEU A 21 7.12 -4.40 -4.34
CA LEU A 21 6.06 -5.27 -4.88
C LEU A 21 6.57 -6.20 -5.99
N SER A 22 7.56 -5.75 -6.77
CA SER A 22 8.13 -6.55 -7.87
C SER A 22 8.83 -7.84 -7.39
N ASN A 23 9.22 -7.89 -6.12
CA ASN A 23 9.74 -9.12 -5.51
C ASN A 23 8.66 -10.20 -5.31
N LEU A 24 7.38 -9.82 -5.32
CA LEU A 24 6.26 -10.77 -5.19
C LEU A 24 5.73 -11.19 -6.56
N THR A 25 5.51 -10.25 -7.47
CA THR A 25 4.95 -10.50 -8.81
C THR A 25 5.16 -9.32 -9.76
N GLU A 26 4.76 -9.46 -11.02
CA GLU A 26 4.84 -8.37 -12.00
C GLU A 26 3.95 -7.18 -11.59
N VAL A 27 4.55 -6.00 -11.48
CA VAL A 27 3.84 -4.74 -11.15
C VAL A 27 3.15 -4.14 -12.37
N GLY A 28 3.62 -4.45 -13.58
CA GLY A 28 3.12 -3.90 -14.83
C GLY A 28 3.54 -2.43 -15.06
N LYS A 29 2.76 -1.72 -15.91
CA LYS A 29 3.09 -0.37 -16.38
C LYS A 29 2.73 0.76 -15.41
N ILE A 30 2.08 0.44 -14.28
CA ILE A 30 1.62 1.45 -13.32
C ILE A 30 2.77 2.26 -12.70
N LYS A 31 3.97 1.65 -12.57
CA LYS A 31 5.18 2.35 -12.12
C LYS A 31 5.56 3.55 -13.01
N SER A 32 5.10 3.56 -14.26
CA SER A 32 5.33 4.64 -15.23
C SER A 32 4.15 5.60 -15.34
N ASN A 33 3.05 5.37 -14.60
CA ASN A 33 1.86 6.22 -14.58
C ASN A 33 1.51 6.58 -13.14
N ILE A 34 2.25 7.55 -12.58
CA ILE A 34 2.13 7.97 -11.18
C ILE A 34 0.76 8.59 -10.88
N ASP A 35 0.16 9.33 -11.83
CA ASP A 35 -1.16 9.94 -11.62
C ASP A 35 -2.25 8.88 -11.45
N LEU A 36 -2.20 7.80 -12.24
CA LEU A 36 -3.08 6.65 -12.06
C LEU A 36 -2.86 5.97 -10.69
N ALA A 37 -1.61 5.79 -10.28
CA ALA A 37 -1.28 5.19 -8.98
C ALA A 37 -1.82 6.03 -7.81
N LYS A 38 -1.71 7.36 -7.89
CA LYS A 38 -2.28 8.30 -6.91
C LYS A 38 -3.80 8.22 -6.87
N GLY A 39 -4.45 8.15 -8.03
CA GLY A 39 -5.90 7.96 -8.12
C GLY A 39 -6.35 6.68 -7.41
N ILE A 40 -5.64 5.57 -7.61
CA ILE A 40 -5.91 4.29 -6.94
C ILE A 40 -5.71 4.40 -5.43
N LEU A 41 -4.60 4.99 -4.98
CA LEU A 41 -4.35 5.18 -3.54
C LEU A 41 -5.40 6.09 -2.89
N SER A 42 -5.86 7.13 -3.58
CA SER A 42 -6.95 7.99 -3.11
C SER A 42 -8.26 7.21 -2.91
N MET A 43 -8.64 6.35 -3.88
CA MET A 43 -9.79 5.47 -3.73
C MET A 43 -9.65 4.51 -2.55
N ILE A 44 -8.45 3.95 -2.36
CA ILE A 44 -8.14 3.06 -1.23
C ILE A 44 -8.23 3.79 0.11
N ASN A 45 -7.64 4.98 0.23
CA ASN A 45 -7.64 5.77 1.47
C ASN A 45 -9.06 6.22 1.87
N ASN A 46 -9.95 6.40 0.91
CA ASN A 46 -11.36 6.69 1.18
C ASN A 46 -12.15 5.46 1.66
N ASN A 47 -11.60 4.25 1.56
CA ASN A 47 -12.21 3.02 2.02
C ASN A 47 -11.64 2.57 3.38
N LYS A 48 -12.43 2.71 4.46
CA LYS A 48 -12.04 2.33 5.83
C LYS A 48 -11.66 0.85 5.99
N ASN A 49 -12.12 0.01 5.07
CA ASN A 49 -11.89 -1.44 5.08
C ASN A 49 -10.62 -1.84 4.31
N TYR A 50 -9.88 -0.88 3.75
CA TYR A 50 -8.67 -1.14 2.99
C TYR A 50 -7.52 -0.36 3.63
N ARG A 51 -6.45 -1.05 4.02
CA ARG A 51 -5.24 -0.41 4.55
C ARG A 51 -4.00 -1.01 3.94
N ILE A 52 -3.14 -0.18 3.36
CA ILE A 52 -1.81 -0.58 2.92
C ILE A 52 -0.80 -0.03 3.92
N VAL A 53 -0.02 -0.92 4.52
CA VAL A 53 1.05 -0.58 5.45
C VAL A 53 2.39 -0.93 4.84
N ILE A 54 3.38 -0.06 5.06
CA ILE A 54 4.74 -0.24 4.59
C ILE A 54 5.73 -0.28 5.75
N ALA A 55 6.84 -0.99 5.55
CA ALA A 55 8.07 -0.81 6.31
C ALA A 55 9.00 0.10 5.49
N LYS A 56 9.37 1.26 6.07
CA LYS A 56 10.29 2.22 5.46
C LYS A 56 11.60 2.23 6.21
N ASP A 57 12.71 1.99 5.52
CA ASP A 57 14.05 2.08 6.08
C ASP A 57 14.34 3.53 6.53
N ARG A 58 14.86 3.71 7.74
CA ARG A 58 15.08 5.06 8.31
C ARG A 58 16.28 5.79 7.70
N LYS A 59 17.25 5.07 7.15
CA LYS A 59 18.50 5.63 6.64
C LYS A 59 18.36 6.03 5.17
N ASN A 60 17.77 5.15 4.37
CA ASN A 60 17.68 5.30 2.93
C ASN A 60 16.32 5.85 2.49
N HIS A 61 15.35 5.94 3.41
CA HIS A 61 13.97 6.34 3.15
C HIS A 61 13.26 5.52 2.06
N GLN A 62 13.73 4.30 1.80
CA GLN A 62 13.11 3.39 0.84
C GLN A 62 12.09 2.49 1.54
N VAL A 63 11.02 2.17 0.82
CA VAL A 63 10.14 1.06 1.17
C VAL A 63 10.93 -0.24 1.01
N ILE A 64 10.89 -1.07 2.05
CA ILE A 64 11.58 -2.37 2.11
C ILE A 64 10.61 -3.53 2.40
N GLY A 65 9.33 -3.23 2.59
CA GLY A 65 8.28 -4.20 2.82
C GLY A 65 6.90 -3.55 2.74
N THR A 66 5.89 -4.31 2.34
CA THR A 66 4.51 -3.84 2.29
C THR A 66 3.53 -4.99 2.56
N ALA A 67 2.39 -4.65 3.16
CA ALA A 67 1.28 -5.57 3.35
C ALA A 67 -0.05 -4.81 3.22
N THR A 68 -1.09 -5.54 2.83
CA THR A 68 -2.44 -5.00 2.68
C THR A 68 -3.39 -5.75 3.59
N LEU A 69 -4.17 -5.01 4.38
CA LEU A 69 -5.33 -5.51 5.12
C LEU A 69 -6.60 -5.12 4.36
N LEU A 70 -7.39 -6.12 4.00
CA LEU A 70 -8.72 -5.96 3.42
C LEU A 70 -9.77 -6.55 4.38
N ILE A 71 -10.76 -5.74 4.75
CA ILE A 71 -11.85 -6.14 5.65
C ILE A 71 -13.11 -6.34 4.81
N GLU A 72 -13.61 -7.58 4.76
CA GLU A 72 -14.85 -7.91 4.08
C GLU A 72 -16.01 -7.91 5.09
N GLN A 73 -17.00 -7.05 4.86
CA GLN A 73 -18.23 -7.05 5.64
C GLN A 73 -19.13 -8.20 5.18
N LYS A 74 -19.53 -9.07 6.11
CA LYS A 74 -20.47 -10.17 5.83
C LYS A 74 -21.89 -9.79 6.23
N PHE A 75 -22.88 -10.30 5.50
CA PHE A 75 -24.31 -10.13 5.80
C PHE A 75 -24.82 -11.04 6.92
N THR A 76 -24.03 -12.05 7.29
CA THR A 76 -24.32 -12.91 8.45
C THR A 76 -24.47 -12.05 9.71
N HIS A 77 -25.44 -12.42 10.57
CA HIS A 77 -25.73 -11.70 11.80
C HIS A 77 -25.95 -10.20 11.57
N ASN A 78 -26.92 -9.81 10.73
CA ASN A 78 -27.29 -8.42 10.46
C ASN A 78 -26.12 -7.49 10.11
N GLY A 79 -25.15 -7.98 9.33
CA GLY A 79 -23.96 -7.21 9.02
C GLY A 79 -22.85 -7.34 10.07
N GLY A 80 -22.64 -8.53 10.64
CA GLY A 80 -21.57 -8.79 11.63
C GLY A 80 -21.81 -8.14 13.00
N LYS A 81 -23.08 -7.97 13.41
CA LYS A 81 -23.52 -7.51 14.73
C LYS A 81 -24.05 -8.65 15.58
#